data_AF-A0A1J6K1S2-F1
#
_entry.id   AF-A0A1J6K1S2-F1
#
_cell.length_a   1.000
_cell.length_b   1.000
_cell.length_c   1.000
_cell.angle_alpha   90.00
_cell.angle_beta   90.00
_cell.angle_gamma   90.00
#
_symmetry.space_group_name_H-M   'P 1'
#
loop_
_entity.id
_entity.type
_entity.pdbx_description
1 polymer ?
#
loop_
_entity_poly.entity_id
_entity_poly.type
_entity_poly.pdbx_seq_one_letter_code
_entity_poly.pdbx_strand_id
1 'polypeptide(L)'
;MDMNGVIAGISSNFRSQLMDLLACINPAFPTKDSLFPYIELSRTYDKMRNEARQLYHETEAAGMFKDLLSSIQVDLENLSADDAINFASKLQFLSINSMGEESAELNSLDELETFKQRLLTTSGYLKCVQNNLHITVSSLLAAAVVWMNELPVKLNPIILPLMASIKREQEEILQSKAAEALAELIYCCMGRKPGPNDKLIKNLCSLTCMDPCETPQAGVLNSIEIIEEQDLLSSVSSSNRHKSKVHMLSPGEDRLKVEGFISRRGSELALKYLCEKLGGSLFEKLPKLWDCLVEVLKPCSLEGMTEEDEKLITRTIELVKDYQNLINNIQVSLNGRNSSFLALFDYYTFIANATKKGLNL
;
A
#
# COMPACT_ATOMS: atom_id res chain seq x y z
N MET A 1 -17.02 -6.51 46.34
CA MET A 1 -16.20 -5.81 45.33
C MET A 1 -16.87 -6.02 43.99
N ASP A 2 -17.23 -4.94 43.30
CA ASP A 2 -17.96 -5.02 42.04
C ASP A 2 -17.00 -5.46 40.92
N MET A 3 -17.01 -6.76 40.60
CA MET A 3 -16.17 -7.38 39.58
C MET A 3 -16.33 -6.69 38.21
N ASN A 4 -17.53 -6.18 37.91
CA ASN A 4 -17.80 -5.49 36.65
C ASN A 4 -17.08 -4.13 36.57
N GLY A 5 -16.98 -3.41 37.69
CA GLY A 5 -16.22 -2.16 37.77
C GLY A 5 -14.70 -2.38 37.62
N VAL A 6 -14.17 -3.49 38.15
CA VAL A 6 -12.76 -3.85 38.02
C VAL A 6 -12.42 -4.25 36.58
N ILE A 7 -13.26 -5.06 35.94
CA ILE A 7 -13.08 -5.48 34.54
C ILE A 7 -13.17 -4.28 33.59
N ALA A 8 -14.13 -3.37 33.80
CA ALA A 8 -14.24 -2.13 33.03
C ALA A 8 -13.01 -1.23 33.21
N GLY A 9 -12.50 -1.13 34.44
CA GLY A 9 -11.26 -0.39 34.74
C GLY A 9 -10.04 -0.96 34.01
N ILE A 10 -9.86 -2.28 34.03
CA ILE A 10 -8.76 -2.96 33.33
C ILE A 10 -8.86 -2.73 31.81
N SER A 11 -10.06 -2.86 31.24
CA SER A 11 -10.31 -2.60 29.81
C SER A 11 -9.97 -1.17 29.41
N SER A 12 -10.36 -0.19 30.24
CA SER A 12 -10.09 1.23 29.96
C SER A 12 -8.59 1.57 29.99
N ASN A 13 -7.84 0.99 30.93
CA ASN A 13 -6.38 1.16 31.04
C ASN A 13 -5.66 0.48 29.88
N PHE A 14 -6.06 -0.75 29.54
CA PHE A 14 -5.50 -1.48 28.41
C PHE A 14 -5.72 -0.73 27.08
N ARG A 15 -6.92 -0.18 26.86
CA ARG A 15 -7.20 0.66 25.69
C ARG A 15 -6.29 1.90 25.63
N SER A 16 -6.10 2.59 26.75
CA SER A 16 -5.20 3.75 26.81
C SER A 16 -3.79 3.36 26.38
N GLN A 17 -3.28 2.23 26.87
CA GLN A 17 -1.97 1.72 26.49
C GLN A 17 -1.88 1.38 25.00
N LEU A 18 -2.90 0.74 24.43
CA LEU A 18 -2.94 0.48 22.99
C LEU A 18 -2.93 1.78 22.17
N MET A 19 -3.69 2.78 22.60
CA MET A 19 -3.73 4.08 21.93
C MET A 19 -2.40 4.85 22.05
N ASP A 20 -1.71 4.73 23.19
CA ASP A 20 -0.37 5.31 23.38
C ASP A 20 0.66 4.66 22.45
N LEU A 21 0.59 3.34 22.26
CA LEU A 21 1.43 2.62 21.29
C LEU A 21 1.10 3.06 19.85
N LEU A 22 -0.18 3.19 19.50
CA LEU A 22 -0.61 3.67 18.18
C LEU A 22 -0.22 5.13 17.90
N ALA A 23 0.02 5.94 18.94
CA ALA A 23 0.50 7.31 18.79
C ALA A 23 1.98 7.38 18.38
N CYS A 24 2.73 6.27 18.48
CA CYS A 24 4.12 6.20 18.05
C CYS A 24 4.21 6.06 16.53
N ILE A 25 4.42 7.18 15.83
CA ILE A 25 4.48 7.23 14.35
C ILE A 25 5.88 6.85 13.84
N ASN A 26 6.92 6.99 14.66
CA ASN A 26 8.30 6.74 14.23
C ASN A 26 8.63 5.24 14.35
N PRO A 27 8.88 4.53 13.23
CA PRO A 27 9.21 3.11 13.27
C PRO A 27 10.54 2.78 13.98
N ALA A 28 11.43 3.77 14.12
CA ALA A 28 12.71 3.60 14.81
C ALA A 28 12.52 3.55 16.34
N PHE A 29 11.43 4.12 16.84
CA PHE A 29 11.08 4.18 18.26
C PHE A 29 9.62 3.76 18.45
N PRO A 30 9.33 2.45 18.32
CA PRO A 30 7.96 1.93 18.30
C PRO A 30 7.29 1.94 19.68
N THR A 31 8.05 2.18 20.76
CA THR A 31 7.54 2.24 22.13
C THR A 31 7.83 3.62 22.71
N LYS A 32 6.81 4.22 23.32
CA LYS A 32 6.94 5.51 24.01
C LYS A 32 8.02 5.43 25.09
N ASP A 33 8.85 6.47 25.16
CA ASP A 33 9.94 6.62 26.13
C ASP A 33 11.08 5.59 25.99
N SER A 34 11.06 4.75 24.94
CA SER A 34 12.16 3.84 24.58
C SER A 34 12.95 4.39 23.40
N LEU A 35 14.28 4.36 23.52
CA LEU A 35 15.20 4.67 22.42
C LEU A 35 15.57 3.45 21.59
N PHE A 36 14.96 2.29 21.86
CA PHE A 36 15.29 1.05 21.18
C PHE A 36 14.31 0.75 20.04
N PRO A 37 14.82 0.36 18.86
CA PRO A 37 13.99 -0.18 17.78
C PRO A 37 13.50 -1.59 18.12
N TYR A 38 12.78 -2.22 17.18
CA TYR A 38 12.41 -3.63 17.25
C TYR A 38 13.64 -4.51 17.51
N ILE A 39 13.57 -5.36 18.55
CA ILE A 39 14.71 -6.18 19.00
C ILE A 39 15.14 -7.20 17.95
N GLU A 40 14.22 -7.63 17.10
CA GLU A 40 14.44 -8.51 15.95
C GLU A 40 15.43 -7.90 14.95
N LEU A 41 15.58 -6.57 14.94
CA LEU A 41 16.48 -5.85 14.06
C LEU A 41 17.86 -5.58 14.67
N SER A 42 18.10 -5.98 15.93
CA SER A 42 19.34 -5.67 16.66
C SER A 42 20.60 -6.04 15.88
N ARG A 43 20.68 -7.27 15.36
CA ARG A 43 21.83 -7.74 14.57
C ARG A 43 22.08 -6.91 13.31
N THR A 44 21.02 -6.46 12.64
CA THR A 44 21.12 -5.67 11.42
C THR A 44 21.53 -4.23 11.75
N TYR A 45 21.04 -3.69 12.86
CA TYR A 45 21.49 -2.41 13.43
C TYR A 45 22.99 -2.46 13.76
N ASP A 46 23.45 -3.50 14.46
CA ASP A 46 24.87 -3.68 14.79
C ASP A 46 25.73 -3.74 13.52
N LYS A 47 25.29 -4.51 12.52
CA LYS A 47 25.96 -4.57 11.22
C LYS A 47 26.06 -3.19 10.56
N MET A 48 24.95 -2.45 10.47
CA MET A 48 24.93 -1.10 9.89
C MET A 48 25.85 -0.14 10.63
N ARG A 49 25.84 -0.15 11.96
CA ARG A 49 26.71 0.68 12.80
C ARG A 49 28.18 0.33 12.59
N ASN A 50 28.51 -0.96 12.46
CA ASN A 50 29.87 -1.39 12.12
C ASN A 50 30.31 -0.88 10.74
N GLU A 51 29.43 -0.97 9.74
CA GLU A 51 29.70 -0.47 8.40
C GLU A 51 29.88 1.06 8.38
N ALA A 52 29.08 1.79 9.17
CA ALA A 52 29.23 3.24 9.33
C ALA A 52 30.55 3.63 10.02
N ARG A 53 30.95 2.89 11.06
CA ARG A 53 32.25 3.09 11.72
C ARG A 53 33.41 2.83 10.77
N GLN A 54 33.34 1.76 9.98
CA GLN A 54 34.36 1.48 8.95
C GLN A 54 34.44 2.61 7.93
N LEU A 55 33.31 3.05 7.37
CA LEU A 55 33.28 4.16 6.43
C LEU A 55 33.85 5.45 7.03
N TYR A 56 33.51 5.76 8.28
CA TYR A 56 34.03 6.92 9.00
C TYR A 56 35.57 6.86 9.13
N HIS A 57 36.11 5.75 9.61
CA HIS A 57 37.55 5.60 9.83
C HIS A 57 38.36 5.62 8.53
N GLU A 58 37.87 4.97 7.47
CA GLU A 58 38.55 4.99 6.16
C GLU A 58 38.48 6.39 5.52
N THR A 59 37.36 7.10 5.68
CA THR A 59 37.24 8.50 5.22
C THR A 59 38.19 9.43 5.97
N GLU A 60 38.38 9.20 7.28
CA GLU A 60 39.31 9.95 8.12
C GLU A 60 40.77 9.65 7.73
N ALA A 61 41.11 8.38 7.49
CA ALA A 61 42.44 7.94 7.08
C ALA A 61 42.85 8.48 5.71
N ALA A 62 41.90 8.59 4.76
CA ALA A 62 42.13 9.20 3.46
C ALA A 62 42.40 10.71 3.53
N GLY A 63 42.08 11.39 4.64
CA GLY A 63 42.39 12.81 4.86
C GLY A 63 41.58 13.82 4.03
N MET A 64 40.75 13.36 3.09
CA MET A 64 40.06 14.20 2.08
C MET A 64 38.82 14.95 2.62
N PHE A 65 38.30 14.59 3.80
CA PHE A 65 36.99 15.07 4.28
C PHE A 65 36.95 15.49 5.75
N LYS A 66 38.08 15.89 6.35
CA LYS A 66 38.16 16.22 7.78
C LYS A 66 37.20 17.37 8.20
N ASP A 67 37.05 18.38 7.35
CA ASP A 67 36.12 19.49 7.58
C ASP A 67 34.65 19.04 7.44
N LEU A 68 34.38 18.10 6.54
CA LEU A 68 33.04 17.51 6.36
C LEU A 68 32.69 16.58 7.53
N LEU A 69 33.59 15.70 7.97
CA LEU A 69 33.38 14.80 9.11
C LEU A 69 33.15 15.57 10.41
N SER A 70 33.91 16.64 10.66
CA SER A 70 33.72 17.50 11.83
C SER A 70 32.38 18.27 11.80
N SER A 71 31.88 18.59 10.60
CA SER A 71 30.57 19.23 10.42
C SER A 71 29.36 18.28 10.61
N ILE A 72 29.54 16.96 10.41
CA ILE A 72 28.42 16.03 10.38
C ILE A 72 27.98 15.55 11.78
N GLN A 73 28.83 15.60 12.82
CA GLN A 73 28.53 15.11 14.18
C GLN A 73 27.70 13.80 14.16
N VAL A 74 28.30 12.71 13.67
CA VAL A 74 27.63 11.39 13.63
C VAL A 74 27.74 10.72 15.00
N ASP A 75 26.61 10.45 15.67
CA ASP A 75 26.58 9.50 16.79
C ASP A 75 26.64 8.07 16.24
N LEU A 76 27.83 7.47 16.27
CA LEU A 76 28.09 6.13 15.75
C LEU A 76 27.49 5.02 16.62
N GLU A 77 27.17 5.30 17.89
CA GLU A 77 26.65 4.30 18.83
C GLU A 77 25.13 4.17 18.74
N ASN A 78 24.41 5.29 18.58
CA ASN A 78 22.94 5.31 18.49
C ASN A 78 22.41 5.61 17.09
N LEU A 79 23.20 5.33 16.05
CA LEU A 79 22.87 5.63 14.66
C LEU A 79 21.55 4.97 14.23
N SER A 80 20.59 5.78 13.77
CA SER A 80 19.38 5.29 13.10
C SER A 80 19.64 4.96 11.63
N ALA A 81 18.73 4.22 10.99
CA ALA A 81 18.84 3.93 9.56
C ALA A 81 18.80 5.21 8.71
N ASP A 82 18.02 6.22 9.12
CA ASP A 82 17.95 7.52 8.43
C ASP A 82 19.24 8.31 8.57
N ASP A 83 19.84 8.31 9.76
CA ASP A 83 21.12 8.98 10.02
C ASP A 83 22.25 8.34 9.22
N ALA A 84 22.28 7.01 9.12
CA ALA A 84 23.25 6.28 8.29
C ALA A 84 23.13 6.63 6.80
N ILE A 85 21.90 6.72 6.27
CA ILE A 85 21.66 7.13 4.87
C ILE A 85 22.09 8.59 4.66
N ASN A 86 21.74 9.47 5.59
CA ASN A 86 22.11 10.89 5.54
C ASN A 86 23.64 11.07 5.61
N PHE A 87 24.32 10.28 6.43
CA PHE A 87 25.78 10.28 6.52
C PHE A 87 26.40 9.83 5.19
N ALA A 88 26.00 8.67 4.69
CA ALA A 88 26.54 8.10 3.45
C ALA A 88 26.27 8.97 2.21
N SER A 89 25.10 9.61 2.12
CA SER A 89 24.72 10.45 0.97
C SER A 89 25.45 11.79 0.91
N LYS A 90 25.89 12.33 2.06
CA LYS A 90 26.71 13.55 2.12
C LYS A 90 28.15 13.32 1.64
N LEU A 91 28.62 12.07 1.65
CA LEU A 91 29.95 11.71 1.18
C LEU A 91 29.95 11.55 -0.35
N GLN A 92 30.38 12.59 -1.05
CA GLN A 92 30.55 12.58 -2.50
C GLN A 92 32.02 12.37 -2.86
N PHE A 93 32.32 11.17 -3.32
CA PHE A 93 33.65 10.78 -3.79
C PHE A 93 33.71 11.07 -5.29
N LEU A 94 34.26 12.22 -5.67
CA LEU A 94 34.45 12.59 -7.08
C LEU A 94 35.75 11.97 -7.59
N SER A 95 35.68 11.17 -8.65
CA SER A 95 36.86 10.70 -9.40
C SER A 95 37.48 11.89 -10.11
N ILE A 96 38.54 12.47 -9.54
CA ILE A 96 39.35 13.47 -10.25
C ILE A 96 40.27 12.69 -11.19
N ASN A 97 39.97 12.70 -12.48
CA ASN A 97 40.92 12.27 -13.50
C ASN A 97 42.00 13.34 -13.62
N SER A 98 43.05 13.28 -12.80
CA SER A 98 44.26 14.08 -12.98
C SER A 98 45.44 13.17 -13.30
N MET A 99 45.73 13.09 -14.59
CA MET A 99 46.89 12.42 -15.18
C MET A 99 48.15 12.61 -14.33
N GLY A 100 48.63 11.55 -13.66
CA GLY A 100 50.00 11.51 -13.15
C GLY A 100 50.33 10.61 -11.97
N GLU A 101 49.44 10.46 -10.98
CA GLU A 101 49.74 9.74 -9.71
C GLU A 101 48.66 8.69 -9.32
N GLU A 102 47.86 8.29 -10.31
CA GLU A 102 46.45 7.87 -10.16
C GLU A 102 46.16 6.44 -9.63
N SER A 103 47.12 5.55 -9.37
CA SER A 103 46.73 4.13 -9.10
C SER A 103 46.33 3.84 -7.64
N ALA A 104 47.04 4.39 -6.65
CA ALA A 104 46.74 4.11 -5.24
C ALA A 104 45.56 4.93 -4.71
N GLU A 105 45.47 6.21 -5.11
CA GLU A 105 44.37 7.09 -4.71
C GLU A 105 43.04 6.68 -5.36
N LEU A 106 43.05 6.27 -6.63
CA LEU A 106 41.85 5.75 -7.31
C LEU A 106 41.35 4.46 -6.67
N ASN A 107 42.26 3.53 -6.32
CA ASN A 107 41.89 2.31 -5.60
C ASN A 107 41.29 2.62 -4.22
N SER A 108 41.85 3.58 -3.48
CA SER A 108 41.30 4.00 -2.17
C SER A 108 39.91 4.64 -2.28
N LEU A 109 39.66 5.38 -3.36
CA LEU A 109 38.37 6.01 -3.64
C LEU A 109 37.31 4.97 -4.01
N ASP A 110 37.67 3.98 -4.82
CA ASP A 110 36.82 2.86 -5.20
C ASP A 110 36.46 1.98 -3.97
N GLU A 111 37.41 1.75 -3.08
CA GLU A 111 37.17 1.08 -1.80
C GLU A 111 36.19 1.88 -0.91
N LEU A 112 36.36 3.19 -0.86
CA LEU A 112 35.50 4.07 -0.06
C LEU A 112 34.07 4.17 -0.60
N GLU A 113 33.92 4.25 -1.93
CA GLU A 113 32.60 4.16 -2.57
C GLU A 113 31.97 2.78 -2.34
N THR A 114 32.76 1.70 -2.36
CA THR A 114 32.27 0.36 -2.00
C THR A 114 31.74 0.29 -0.57
N PHE A 115 32.46 0.86 0.40
CA PHE A 115 32.01 0.91 1.80
C PHE A 115 30.72 1.73 1.95
N LYS A 116 30.63 2.86 1.26
CA LYS A 116 29.43 3.69 1.20
C LYS A 116 28.24 2.95 0.59
N GLN A 117 28.42 2.28 -0.53
CA GLN A 117 27.34 1.50 -1.17
C GLN A 117 26.86 0.36 -0.28
N ARG A 118 27.77 -0.29 0.45
CA ARG A 118 27.41 -1.33 1.42
C ARG A 118 26.57 -0.75 2.57
N LEU A 119 26.99 0.38 3.14
CA LEU A 119 26.23 1.07 4.19
C LEU A 119 24.84 1.50 3.71
N LEU A 120 24.73 2.08 2.51
CA LEU A 120 23.46 2.47 1.89
C LEU A 120 22.54 1.27 1.67
N THR A 121 23.10 0.14 1.22
CA THR A 121 22.34 -1.09 1.03
C THR A 121 21.78 -1.63 2.35
N THR A 122 22.64 -1.76 3.38
CA THR A 122 22.22 -2.27 4.70
C THR A 122 21.22 -1.33 5.38
N SER A 123 21.47 -0.02 5.37
CA SER A 123 20.58 0.98 5.97
C SER A 123 19.23 1.10 5.24
N GLY A 124 19.24 1.04 3.90
CA GLY A 124 18.03 1.00 3.08
C GLY A 124 17.18 -0.26 3.34
N TYR A 125 17.83 -1.43 3.42
CA TYR A 125 17.18 -2.68 3.80
C TYR A 125 16.57 -2.59 5.21
N LEU A 126 17.35 -2.11 6.19
CA LEU A 126 16.91 -1.96 7.57
C LEU A 126 15.69 -1.05 7.68
N LYS A 127 15.71 0.12 7.02
CA LYS A 127 14.59 1.06 6.97
C LYS A 127 13.34 0.43 6.38
N CYS A 128 13.49 -0.37 5.32
CA CYS A 128 12.38 -1.09 4.69
C CYS A 128 11.75 -2.10 5.65
N VAL A 129 12.55 -3.00 6.25
CA VAL A 129 12.06 -4.05 7.16
C VAL A 129 11.45 -3.44 8.42
N GLN A 130 12.09 -2.41 8.99
CA GLN A 130 11.58 -1.69 10.15
C GLN A 130 10.19 -1.09 9.88
N ASN A 131 10.01 -0.46 8.73
CA ASN A 131 8.73 0.10 8.35
C ASN A 131 7.66 -1.00 8.17
N ASN A 132 8.02 -2.16 7.62
CA ASN A 132 7.08 -3.28 7.45
C ASN A 132 6.63 -3.82 8.82
N LEU A 133 7.57 -4.10 9.72
CA LEU A 133 7.26 -4.54 11.10
C LEU A 133 6.34 -3.54 11.81
N HIS A 134 6.64 -2.25 11.68
CA HIS A 134 5.83 -1.21 12.30
C HIS A 134 4.41 -1.14 11.73
N ILE A 135 4.24 -1.29 10.40
CA ILE A 135 2.90 -1.37 9.79
C ILE A 135 2.12 -2.56 10.35
N THR A 136 2.74 -3.74 10.41
CA THR A 136 2.11 -4.96 10.92
C THR A 136 1.66 -4.79 12.37
N VAL A 137 2.56 -4.37 13.25
CA VAL A 137 2.27 -4.21 14.68
C VAL A 137 1.21 -3.14 14.90
N SER A 138 1.36 -1.97 14.30
CA SER A 138 0.38 -0.87 14.45
C SER A 138 -0.99 -1.25 13.87
N SER A 139 -1.04 -2.04 12.79
CA SER A 139 -2.30 -2.55 12.23
C SER A 139 -3.00 -3.50 13.19
N LEU A 140 -2.27 -4.43 13.82
CA LEU A 140 -2.83 -5.38 14.79
C LEU A 140 -3.29 -4.69 16.08
N LEU A 141 -2.53 -3.69 16.56
CA LEU A 141 -2.95 -2.84 17.68
C LEU A 141 -4.24 -2.09 17.33
N ALA A 142 -4.33 -1.51 16.13
CA ALA A 142 -5.53 -0.84 15.65
C ALA A 142 -6.71 -1.81 15.54
N ALA A 143 -6.49 -3.03 15.05
CA ALA A 143 -7.50 -4.07 15.00
C ALA A 143 -8.04 -4.43 16.39
N ALA A 144 -7.16 -4.60 17.38
CA ALA A 144 -7.57 -4.83 18.76
C ALA A 144 -8.47 -3.71 19.29
N VAL A 145 -8.11 -2.44 19.04
CA VAL A 145 -8.93 -1.27 19.45
C VAL A 145 -10.30 -1.28 18.78
N VAL A 146 -10.40 -1.70 17.51
CA VAL A 146 -11.69 -1.84 16.81
C VAL A 146 -12.57 -2.88 17.49
N TRP A 147 -12.02 -4.04 17.83
CA TRP A 147 -12.76 -5.12 18.49
C TRP A 147 -13.23 -4.79 19.91
N MET A 148 -12.58 -3.83 20.58
CA MET A 148 -13.06 -3.30 21.86
C MET A 148 -14.34 -2.46 21.72
N ASN A 149 -14.74 -2.09 20.49
CA ASN A 149 -15.96 -1.36 20.15
C ASN A 149 -16.16 0.00 20.88
N GLU A 150 -15.09 0.58 21.41
CA GLU A 150 -15.10 1.90 22.04
C GLU A 150 -14.20 2.87 21.26
N LEU A 151 -14.63 3.17 20.03
CA LEU A 151 -13.83 3.93 19.08
C LEU A 151 -13.63 5.39 19.52
N PRO A 152 -12.40 5.94 19.46
CA PRO A 152 -12.13 7.33 19.78
C PRO A 152 -12.85 8.29 18.82
N VAL A 153 -12.95 9.57 19.21
CA VAL A 153 -13.51 10.62 18.36
C VAL A 153 -12.67 10.78 17.08
N LYS A 154 -11.34 10.76 17.21
CA LYS A 154 -10.40 10.82 16.08
C LYS A 154 -10.03 9.41 15.63
N LEU A 155 -10.41 9.04 14.41
CA LEU A 155 -10.22 7.69 13.89
C LEU A 155 -8.90 7.49 13.11
N ASN A 156 -8.19 8.55 12.73
CA ASN A 156 -6.97 8.45 11.94
C ASN A 156 -5.89 7.53 12.55
N PRO A 157 -5.64 7.53 13.87
CA PRO A 157 -4.68 6.61 14.49
C PRO A 157 -5.02 5.13 14.31
N ILE A 158 -6.28 4.80 14.00
CA ILE A 158 -6.75 3.43 13.75
C ILE A 158 -6.83 3.16 12.25
N ILE A 159 -7.39 4.09 11.49
CA ILE A 159 -7.57 3.97 10.03
C ILE A 159 -6.23 3.85 9.30
N LEU A 160 -5.25 4.68 9.66
CA LEU A 160 -3.99 4.77 8.91
C LEU A 160 -3.17 3.46 9.01
N PRO A 161 -2.97 2.85 10.19
CA PRO A 161 -2.28 1.56 10.27
C PRO A 161 -3.00 0.42 9.55
N LEU A 162 -4.34 0.32 9.69
CA LEU A 162 -5.13 -0.69 8.99
C LEU A 162 -5.01 -0.52 7.47
N MET A 163 -5.18 0.69 6.95
CA MET A 163 -5.04 0.97 5.51
C MET A 163 -3.61 0.76 5.01
N ALA A 164 -2.59 1.02 5.82
CA ALA A 164 -1.20 0.75 5.46
C ALA A 164 -0.95 -0.75 5.30
N SER A 165 -1.50 -1.57 6.21
CA SER A 165 -1.43 -3.03 6.13
C SER A 165 -2.19 -3.56 4.91
N ILE A 166 -3.39 -3.04 4.61
CA ILE A 166 -4.13 -3.39 3.39
C ILE A 166 -3.30 -3.17 2.12
N LYS A 167 -2.47 -2.11 2.07
CA LYS A 167 -1.69 -1.77 0.87
C LYS A 167 -0.36 -2.52 0.77
N ARG A 168 0.26 -2.90 1.88
CA ARG A 168 1.70 -3.24 1.92
C ARG A 168 2.04 -4.54 2.66
N GLU A 169 1.10 -5.12 3.39
CA GLU A 169 1.33 -6.34 4.18
C GLU A 169 1.56 -7.54 3.26
N GLN A 170 2.72 -8.18 3.42
CA GLN A 170 3.15 -9.29 2.58
C GLN A 170 2.45 -10.58 3.00
N GLU A 171 2.31 -10.78 4.30
CA GLU A 171 1.70 -11.98 4.89
C GLU A 171 0.18 -11.93 4.77
N GLU A 172 -0.38 -12.84 3.99
CA GLU A 172 -1.82 -12.87 3.67
C GLU A 172 -2.69 -12.99 4.92
N ILE A 173 -2.27 -13.81 5.89
CA ILE A 173 -3.01 -14.01 7.15
C ILE A 173 -3.10 -12.69 7.94
N LEU A 174 -2.01 -11.93 8.01
CA LEU A 174 -1.96 -10.66 8.72
C LEU A 174 -2.75 -9.59 7.97
N GLN A 175 -2.63 -9.55 6.64
CA GLN A 175 -3.39 -8.64 5.79
C GLN A 175 -4.90 -8.91 5.90
N SER A 176 -5.29 -10.18 5.96
CA SER A 176 -6.67 -10.63 6.16
C SER A 176 -7.24 -10.15 7.51
N LYS A 177 -6.44 -10.23 8.60
CA LYS A 177 -6.85 -9.69 9.91
C LYS A 177 -7.04 -8.17 9.89
N ALA A 178 -6.20 -7.44 9.17
CA ALA A 178 -6.37 -6.00 8.97
C ALA A 178 -7.65 -5.69 8.15
N ALA A 179 -7.94 -6.49 7.13
CA ALA A 179 -9.14 -6.37 6.29
C ALA A 179 -10.42 -6.62 7.07
N GLU A 180 -10.45 -7.67 7.89
CA GLU A 180 -11.55 -8.00 8.79
C GLU A 180 -11.81 -6.84 9.76
N ALA A 181 -10.75 -6.33 10.41
CA ALA A 181 -10.85 -5.20 11.32
C ALA A 181 -11.28 -3.89 10.64
N LEU A 182 -10.86 -3.65 9.39
CA LEU A 182 -11.30 -2.47 8.63
C LEU A 182 -12.80 -2.56 8.30
N ALA A 183 -13.29 -3.76 7.93
CA ALA A 183 -14.71 -3.99 7.73
C ALA A 183 -15.51 -3.79 9.03
N GLU A 184 -14.98 -4.26 10.16
CA GLU A 184 -15.55 -4.02 11.49
C GLU A 184 -15.64 -2.52 11.79
N LEU A 185 -14.55 -1.78 11.55
CA LEU A 185 -14.49 -0.34 11.76
C LEU A 185 -15.53 0.42 10.92
N ILE A 186 -15.66 0.09 9.63
CA ILE A 186 -16.65 0.70 8.72
C ILE A 186 -18.07 0.47 9.25
N TYR A 187 -18.36 -0.75 9.72
CA TYR A 187 -19.64 -1.08 10.32
C TYR A 187 -19.93 -0.25 11.58
N CYS A 188 -18.98 -0.19 12.53
CA CYS A 188 -19.12 0.60 13.75
C CYS A 188 -19.27 2.11 13.47
N CYS A 189 -18.77 2.58 12.34
CA CYS A 189 -18.83 3.99 11.95
C CYS A 189 -20.09 4.41 11.19
N MET A 190 -21.02 3.50 10.88
CA MET A 190 -22.21 3.83 10.09
C MET A 190 -23.12 4.91 10.71
N GLY A 191 -23.16 5.01 12.04
CA GLY A 191 -23.94 6.01 12.75
C GLY A 191 -23.24 7.37 12.90
N ARG A 192 -21.96 7.49 12.53
CA ARG A 192 -21.17 8.71 12.72
C ARG A 192 -21.39 9.71 11.59
N LYS A 193 -21.65 10.98 11.91
CA LYS A 193 -21.77 12.08 10.94
C LYS A 193 -20.92 13.28 11.40
N PRO A 194 -19.92 13.72 10.61
CA PRO A 194 -19.39 13.08 9.40
C PRO A 194 -18.67 11.76 9.72
N GLY A 195 -18.84 10.75 8.87
CA GLY A 195 -18.21 9.42 9.02
C GLY A 195 -17.06 9.21 8.01
N PRO A 196 -16.12 8.30 8.28
CA PRO A 196 -15.03 7.98 7.35
C PRO A 196 -15.46 7.07 6.18
N ASN A 197 -16.65 6.48 6.24
CA ASN A 197 -17.05 5.34 5.41
C ASN A 197 -16.98 5.64 3.92
N ASP A 198 -17.56 6.73 3.43
CA ASP A 198 -17.55 7.05 1.99
C ASP A 198 -16.13 7.17 1.44
N LYS A 199 -15.22 7.76 2.22
CA LYS A 199 -13.81 7.90 1.85
C LYS A 199 -13.10 6.55 1.85
N LEU A 200 -13.36 5.70 2.84
CA LEU A 200 -12.77 4.37 2.94
C LEU A 200 -13.22 3.48 1.78
N ILE A 201 -14.51 3.47 1.47
CA ILE A 201 -15.07 2.71 0.35
C ILE A 201 -14.47 3.16 -0.97
N LYS A 202 -14.43 4.47 -1.24
CA LYS A 202 -13.77 4.99 -2.44
C LYS A 202 -12.29 4.59 -2.51
N ASN A 203 -11.59 4.57 -1.38
CA ASN A 203 -10.20 4.12 -1.36
C ASN A 203 -10.09 2.63 -1.70
N LEU A 204 -10.88 1.76 -1.05
CA LEU A 204 -10.86 0.32 -1.32
C LEU A 204 -11.15 -0.01 -2.79
N CYS A 205 -12.17 0.61 -3.40
CA CYS A 205 -12.46 0.44 -4.82
C CYS A 205 -11.33 0.93 -5.73
N SER A 206 -10.58 1.96 -5.33
CA SER A 206 -9.40 2.39 -6.07
C SER A 206 -8.24 1.40 -5.93
N LEU A 207 -8.05 0.81 -4.75
CA LEU A 207 -6.97 -0.14 -4.47
C LEU A 207 -7.16 -1.48 -5.18
N THR A 208 -8.41 -1.92 -5.37
CA THR A 208 -8.72 -3.14 -6.15
C THR A 208 -8.28 -3.04 -7.60
N CYS A 209 -8.09 -1.82 -8.10
CA CYS A 209 -7.73 -1.51 -9.48
C CYS A 209 -6.25 -1.16 -9.67
N MET A 210 -5.42 -1.31 -8.63
CA MET A 210 -4.00 -0.94 -8.69
C MET A 210 -3.10 -2.01 -9.33
N ASP A 211 -3.58 -3.24 -9.50
CA ASP A 211 -2.82 -4.32 -10.11
C ASP A 211 -2.83 -4.19 -11.64
N PRO A 212 -1.70 -3.82 -12.29
CA PRO A 212 -1.67 -3.62 -13.75
C PRO A 212 -1.86 -4.92 -14.54
N CYS A 213 -1.63 -6.08 -13.90
CA CYS A 213 -1.82 -7.39 -14.54
C CYS A 213 -3.30 -7.74 -14.70
N GLU A 214 -4.16 -7.21 -13.82
CA GLU A 214 -5.60 -7.47 -13.83
C GLU A 214 -6.39 -6.26 -14.33
N THR A 215 -5.92 -5.03 -14.03
CA THR A 215 -6.54 -3.76 -14.42
C THR A 215 -5.62 -2.99 -15.35
N PRO A 216 -5.85 -3.06 -16.67
CA PRO A 216 -5.08 -2.31 -17.64
C PRO A 216 -5.09 -0.81 -17.34
N GLN A 217 -3.95 -0.14 -17.55
CA GLN A 217 -3.87 1.31 -17.37
C GLN A 217 -4.15 2.01 -18.71
N ALA A 218 -5.17 2.87 -18.76
CA ALA A 218 -5.63 3.51 -19.99
C ALA A 218 -4.53 4.32 -20.70
N GLY A 219 -3.62 4.94 -19.94
CA GLY A 219 -2.48 5.66 -20.50
C GLY A 219 -1.50 4.80 -21.30
N VAL A 220 -1.44 3.48 -21.02
CA VAL A 220 -0.61 2.51 -21.73
C VAL A 220 -1.31 2.02 -23.01
N LEU A 221 -2.63 1.93 -22.99
CA LEU A 221 -3.43 1.52 -24.14
C LEU A 221 -3.43 2.60 -25.25
N ASN A 222 -3.45 3.88 -24.87
CA ASN A 222 -3.35 5.00 -25.83
C ASN A 222 -1.98 5.09 -26.52
N SER A 223 -0.95 4.40 -26.00
CA SER A 223 0.36 4.30 -26.66
C SER A 223 0.54 3.04 -27.53
N ILE A 224 -0.42 2.12 -27.50
CA ILE A 224 -0.47 0.87 -28.30
C ILE A 224 -1.40 1.06 -29.52
N GLU A 225 -1.58 2.30 -29.99
CA GLU A 225 -2.05 2.48 -31.37
C GLU A 225 -0.90 2.07 -32.31
N ILE A 226 -1.18 1.10 -33.18
CA ILE A 226 -0.26 0.37 -34.09
C ILE A 226 0.36 -0.89 -33.43
N ILE A 227 -0.41 -1.97 -33.29
CA ILE A 227 -0.12 -3.32 -33.82
C ILE A 227 -1.42 -4.13 -33.76
N GLU A 228 -2.04 -4.24 -34.93
CA GLU A 228 -2.91 -5.31 -35.44
C GLU A 228 -4.05 -5.86 -34.54
N GLU A 229 -5.25 -5.32 -34.81
CA GLU A 229 -6.56 -5.91 -34.53
C GLU A 229 -6.70 -7.33 -35.13
N GLN A 230 -6.30 -8.38 -34.40
CA GLN A 230 -6.93 -9.70 -34.59
C GLN A 230 -6.70 -10.75 -33.50
N ASP A 231 -5.87 -10.51 -32.48
CA ASP A 231 -5.51 -11.59 -31.53
C ASP A 231 -6.06 -11.45 -30.10
N LEU A 232 -6.91 -10.45 -29.82
CA LEU A 232 -7.38 -10.14 -28.46
C LEU A 232 -8.52 -11.04 -27.92
N LEU A 233 -8.79 -12.20 -28.55
CA LEU A 233 -9.86 -13.12 -28.10
C LEU A 233 -9.43 -14.57 -27.85
N SER A 234 -8.14 -14.86 -27.64
CA SER A 234 -7.68 -16.22 -27.34
C SER A 234 -7.25 -16.42 -25.87
N SER A 235 -8.17 -16.22 -24.92
CA SER A 235 -8.03 -16.78 -23.57
C SER A 235 -8.82 -18.09 -23.44
N VAL A 236 -8.33 -19.16 -24.04
CA VAL A 236 -8.70 -20.54 -23.67
C VAL A 236 -7.43 -21.40 -23.66
N SER A 237 -7.13 -21.95 -22.49
CA SER A 237 -6.11 -22.96 -22.15
C SER A 237 -5.41 -23.72 -23.28
N SER A 238 -4.07 -23.82 -23.24
CA SER A 238 -3.25 -25.07 -23.30
C SER A 238 -1.78 -24.80 -23.67
N SER A 239 -0.88 -25.33 -22.84
CA SER A 239 0.44 -25.91 -23.16
C SER A 239 1.05 -25.68 -24.56
N ASN A 240 2.16 -24.94 -24.70
CA ASN A 240 3.52 -25.45 -24.92
C ASN A 240 4.54 -24.34 -25.26
N ARG A 241 5.78 -24.62 -24.85
CA ARG A 241 7.08 -23.94 -24.98
C ARG A 241 7.35 -23.29 -26.35
N HIS A 242 7.94 -22.08 -26.38
CA HIS A 242 9.39 -21.87 -26.62
C HIS A 242 9.81 -20.38 -26.74
N LYS A 243 11.07 -20.15 -26.31
CA LYS A 243 12.00 -19.03 -26.57
C LYS A 243 11.89 -17.76 -25.71
N SER A 244 12.53 -17.90 -24.56
CA SER A 244 13.17 -16.85 -23.76
C SER A 244 13.92 -15.81 -24.60
N LYS A 245 13.34 -14.61 -24.68
CA LYS A 245 14.07 -13.35 -24.81
C LYS A 245 13.86 -12.65 -23.47
N VAL A 246 14.86 -12.73 -22.60
CA VAL A 246 14.85 -12.08 -21.29
C VAL A 246 14.80 -10.57 -21.54
N HIS A 247 13.59 -10.02 -21.54
CA HIS A 247 13.42 -8.59 -21.31
C HIS A 247 13.63 -8.42 -19.81
N MET A 248 14.85 -8.03 -19.41
CA MET A 248 15.10 -7.54 -18.07
C MET A 248 14.24 -6.29 -17.92
N LEU A 249 13.06 -6.45 -17.31
CA LEU A 249 12.24 -5.34 -16.87
C LEU A 249 13.07 -4.51 -15.89
N SER A 250 12.86 -3.20 -15.90
CA SER A 250 13.55 -2.31 -14.96
C SER A 250 13.18 -2.73 -13.53
N PRO A 251 14.12 -2.77 -12.55
CA PRO A 251 13.83 -3.14 -11.16
C PRO A 251 12.68 -2.35 -10.51
N GLY A 252 12.33 -1.18 -11.06
CA GLY A 252 11.19 -0.37 -10.61
C GLY A 252 9.82 -0.90 -11.07
N GLU A 253 9.71 -1.51 -12.25
CA GLU A 253 8.44 -1.98 -12.80
C GLU A 253 7.94 -3.25 -12.09
N ASP A 254 8.84 -4.18 -11.80
CA ASP A 254 8.51 -5.41 -11.06
C ASP A 254 8.03 -5.09 -9.64
N ARG A 255 8.62 -4.06 -9.01
CA ARG A 255 8.20 -3.60 -7.69
C ARG A 255 6.78 -3.03 -7.70
N LEU A 256 6.43 -2.22 -8.70
CA LEU A 256 5.08 -1.64 -8.82
C LEU A 256 4.02 -2.72 -9.04
N LYS A 257 4.32 -3.77 -9.82
CA LYS A 257 3.42 -4.91 -10.01
C LYS A 257 3.16 -5.65 -8.69
N VAL A 258 4.22 -5.92 -7.92
CA VAL A 258 4.09 -6.58 -6.61
C VAL A 258 3.28 -5.71 -5.64
N GLU A 259 3.56 -4.41 -5.56
CA GLU A 259 2.81 -3.48 -4.71
C GLU A 259 1.33 -3.38 -5.13
N GLY A 260 1.04 -3.35 -6.44
CA GLY A 260 -0.31 -3.36 -6.99
C GLY A 260 -1.08 -4.64 -6.66
N PHE A 261 -0.46 -5.80 -6.84
CA PHE A 261 -1.03 -7.11 -6.48
C PHE A 261 -1.40 -7.19 -5.00
N ILE A 262 -0.48 -6.78 -4.11
CA ILE A 262 -0.69 -6.83 -2.66
C ILE A 262 -1.82 -5.89 -2.23
N SER A 263 -1.83 -4.67 -2.78
CA SER A 263 -2.89 -3.70 -2.53
C SER A 263 -4.26 -4.21 -2.98
N ARG A 264 -4.33 -4.81 -4.18
CA ARG A 264 -5.55 -5.44 -4.68
C ARG A 264 -6.02 -6.54 -3.74
N ARG A 265 -5.17 -7.51 -3.40
CA ARG A 265 -5.49 -8.63 -2.49
C ARG A 265 -6.08 -8.13 -1.16
N GLY A 266 -5.43 -7.16 -0.52
CA GLY A 266 -5.92 -6.62 0.76
C GLY A 266 -7.27 -5.92 0.63
N SER A 267 -7.46 -5.14 -0.44
CA SER A 267 -8.72 -4.43 -0.67
C SER A 267 -9.88 -5.35 -1.05
N GLU A 268 -9.63 -6.40 -1.83
CA GLU A 268 -10.61 -7.45 -2.13
C GLU A 268 -11.04 -8.19 -0.86
N LEU A 269 -10.10 -8.53 0.03
CA LEU A 269 -10.42 -9.15 1.32
C LEU A 269 -11.30 -8.24 2.19
N ALA A 270 -11.01 -6.94 2.25
CA ALA A 270 -11.80 -5.99 3.04
C ALA A 270 -13.23 -5.87 2.51
N LEU A 271 -13.39 -5.80 1.19
CA LEU A 271 -14.70 -5.77 0.56
C LEU A 271 -15.45 -7.10 0.75
N LYS A 272 -14.76 -8.25 0.69
CA LYS A 272 -15.33 -9.55 1.01
C LYS A 272 -15.90 -9.58 2.42
N TYR A 273 -15.14 -9.14 3.43
CA TYR A 273 -15.62 -9.08 4.81
C TYR A 273 -16.78 -8.10 4.99
N LEU A 274 -16.81 -6.99 4.26
CA LEU A 274 -17.97 -6.08 4.24
C LEU A 274 -19.22 -6.76 3.67
N CYS A 275 -19.07 -7.53 2.58
CA CYS A 275 -20.16 -8.30 1.99
C CYS A 275 -20.69 -9.36 2.96
N GLU A 276 -19.81 -10.13 3.59
CA GLU A 276 -20.18 -11.13 4.60
C GLU A 276 -20.91 -10.49 5.79
N LYS A 277 -20.47 -9.30 6.21
CA LYS A 277 -21.02 -8.62 7.39
C LYS A 277 -22.34 -7.90 7.16
N LEU A 278 -22.52 -7.28 5.98
CA LEU A 278 -23.70 -6.47 5.66
C LEU A 278 -24.75 -7.21 4.83
N GLY A 279 -24.35 -8.30 4.17
CA GLY A 279 -25.22 -9.14 3.34
C GLY A 279 -26.07 -8.33 2.35
N GLY A 280 -27.35 -8.68 2.24
CA GLY A 280 -28.29 -8.00 1.32
C GLY A 280 -28.51 -6.51 1.59
N SER A 281 -28.14 -6.00 2.78
CA SER A 281 -28.26 -4.58 3.14
C SER A 281 -27.03 -3.73 2.78
N LEU A 282 -26.03 -4.32 2.13
CA LEU A 282 -24.76 -3.66 1.79
C LEU A 282 -24.93 -2.31 1.09
N PHE A 283 -25.69 -2.27 -0.01
CA PHE A 283 -25.86 -1.05 -0.82
C PHE A 283 -26.85 -0.03 -0.23
N GLU A 284 -27.67 -0.45 0.74
CA GLU A 284 -28.54 0.47 1.50
C GLU A 284 -27.71 1.19 2.56
N LYS A 285 -26.81 0.46 3.21
CA LYS A 285 -25.96 0.93 4.31
C LYS A 285 -24.71 1.67 3.84
N LEU A 286 -24.16 1.27 2.70
CA LEU A 286 -22.98 1.85 2.07
C LEU A 286 -23.31 2.24 0.62
N PRO A 287 -24.11 3.30 0.40
CA PRO A 287 -24.52 3.71 -0.94
C PRO A 287 -23.34 4.09 -1.82
N LYS A 288 -22.23 4.60 -1.24
CA LYS A 288 -21.04 4.95 -2.00
C LYS A 288 -20.40 3.77 -2.74
N LEU A 289 -20.55 2.55 -2.23
CA LEU A 289 -20.06 1.35 -2.93
C LEU A 289 -20.83 1.13 -4.24
N TRP A 290 -22.14 1.38 -4.22
CA TRP A 290 -22.97 1.33 -5.42
C TRP A 290 -22.55 2.38 -6.44
N ASP A 291 -22.31 3.61 -5.99
CA ASP A 291 -21.81 4.66 -6.86
C ASP A 291 -20.51 4.23 -7.53
N CYS A 292 -19.54 3.72 -6.77
CA CYS A 292 -18.26 3.26 -7.33
C CYS A 292 -18.40 2.10 -8.33
N LEU A 293 -19.46 1.28 -8.24
CA LEU A 293 -19.71 0.21 -9.22
C LEU A 293 -20.39 0.73 -10.49
N VAL A 294 -21.31 1.69 -10.34
CA VAL A 294 -22.32 2.01 -11.36
C VAL A 294 -22.14 3.39 -11.97
N GLU A 295 -21.31 4.27 -11.40
CA GLU A 295 -21.14 5.67 -11.81
C GLU A 295 -20.89 5.83 -13.33
N VAL A 296 -20.14 4.90 -13.94
CA VAL A 296 -19.88 4.91 -15.39
C VAL A 296 -20.77 3.92 -16.17
N LEU A 297 -21.39 2.96 -15.50
CA LEU A 297 -22.20 1.90 -16.14
C LEU A 297 -23.69 2.25 -16.29
N LYS A 298 -24.16 3.42 -15.84
CA LYS A 298 -25.56 3.81 -16.00
C LYS A 298 -25.95 3.78 -17.49
N PRO A 299 -26.81 2.85 -17.92
CA PRO A 299 -27.30 2.86 -19.29
C PRO A 299 -28.19 4.09 -19.47
N CYS A 300 -28.00 4.84 -20.56
CA CYS A 300 -29.11 5.64 -21.08
C CYS A 300 -30.26 4.65 -21.39
N SER A 301 -31.46 4.94 -20.90
CA SER A 301 -32.63 4.12 -21.17
C SER A 301 -32.81 3.94 -22.68
N LEU A 302 -32.65 2.70 -23.17
CA LEU A 302 -32.70 2.33 -24.59
C LEU A 302 -34.13 2.14 -25.12
N GLU A 303 -35.15 2.57 -24.37
CA GLU A 303 -36.54 2.54 -24.83
C GLU A 303 -36.92 3.88 -25.45
N GLY A 304 -36.74 3.97 -26.77
CA GLY A 304 -37.17 5.09 -27.61
C GLY A 304 -36.05 6.03 -28.07
N MET A 305 -34.99 5.50 -28.69
CA MET A 305 -33.91 6.35 -29.23
C MET A 305 -34.44 7.35 -30.26
N THR A 306 -34.25 8.63 -29.96
CA THR A 306 -34.25 9.72 -30.94
C THR A 306 -32.80 10.03 -31.37
N GLU A 307 -32.59 10.70 -32.51
CA GLU A 307 -31.25 11.16 -32.95
C GLU A 307 -30.53 12.04 -31.92
N GLU A 308 -31.25 12.57 -30.92
CA GLU A 308 -30.71 13.35 -29.80
C GLU A 308 -30.08 12.46 -28.72
N ASP A 309 -30.58 11.23 -28.52
CA ASP A 309 -30.06 10.26 -27.55
C ASP A 309 -28.76 9.62 -28.04
N GLU A 310 -28.63 9.41 -29.35
CA GLU A 310 -27.39 8.91 -29.98
C GLU A 310 -26.26 9.96 -29.89
N LYS A 311 -26.60 11.25 -30.02
CA LYS A 311 -25.70 12.36 -29.72
C LYS A 311 -25.38 12.46 -28.23
N LEU A 312 -26.32 12.15 -27.34
CA LEU A 312 -26.09 12.12 -25.88
C LEU A 312 -25.15 10.97 -25.48
N ILE A 313 -25.29 9.79 -26.09
CA ILE A 313 -24.41 8.63 -25.89
C ILE A 313 -23.01 8.94 -26.41
N THR A 314 -22.90 9.46 -27.63
CA THR A 314 -21.61 9.88 -28.22
C THR A 314 -20.95 10.95 -27.35
N ARG A 315 -21.71 11.94 -26.87
CA ARG A 315 -21.23 12.98 -25.96
C ARG A 315 -20.89 12.44 -24.56
N THR A 316 -21.58 11.41 -24.07
CA THR A 316 -21.29 10.76 -22.78
C THR A 316 -20.02 9.93 -22.87
N ILE A 317 -19.81 9.21 -23.97
CA ILE A 317 -18.57 8.47 -24.31
C ILE A 317 -17.40 9.45 -24.50
N GLU A 318 -17.61 10.58 -25.19
CA GLU A 318 -16.63 11.68 -25.30
C GLU A 318 -16.40 12.41 -23.97
N LEU A 319 -17.37 12.40 -23.05
CA LEU A 319 -17.26 12.91 -21.68
C LEU A 319 -16.59 11.92 -20.72
N VAL A 320 -16.41 10.64 -21.09
CA VAL A 320 -15.51 9.71 -20.38
C VAL A 320 -14.08 10.14 -20.66
N LYS A 321 -13.69 11.28 -20.08
CA LYS A 321 -12.33 11.81 -20.10
C LYS A 321 -11.36 10.92 -19.32
N ASP A 322 -11.87 9.94 -18.60
CA ASP A 322 -11.12 9.08 -17.70
C ASP A 322 -11.44 7.62 -18.02
N TYR A 323 -10.90 7.15 -19.14
CA TYR A 323 -10.92 5.73 -19.53
C TYR A 323 -10.45 4.82 -18.39
N GLN A 324 -9.60 5.32 -17.49
CA GLN A 324 -9.18 4.58 -16.29
C GLN A 324 -10.36 4.34 -15.34
N ASN A 325 -11.26 5.31 -15.13
CA ASN A 325 -12.44 5.10 -14.28
C ASN A 325 -13.41 4.07 -14.88
N LEU A 326 -13.54 4.02 -16.22
CA LEU A 326 -14.34 2.98 -16.88
C LEU A 326 -13.70 1.60 -16.67
N ILE A 327 -12.39 1.46 -16.91
CA ILE A 327 -11.66 0.20 -16.70
C ILE A 327 -11.73 -0.21 -15.23
N ASN A 328 -11.57 0.73 -14.30
CA ASN A 328 -11.69 0.47 -12.87
C ASN A 328 -13.10 -0.03 -12.51
N ASN A 329 -14.17 0.62 -13.00
CA ASN A 329 -15.54 0.19 -12.72
C ASN A 329 -15.86 -1.19 -13.30
N ILE A 330 -15.37 -1.47 -14.51
CA ILE A 330 -15.46 -2.80 -15.11
C ILE A 330 -14.69 -3.79 -14.26
N GLN A 331 -13.48 -3.48 -13.80
CA GLN A 331 -12.70 -4.37 -12.94
C GLN A 331 -13.37 -4.65 -11.61
N VAL A 332 -13.86 -3.64 -10.89
CA VAL A 332 -14.56 -3.86 -9.62
C VAL A 332 -15.80 -4.73 -9.86
N SER A 333 -16.47 -4.58 -11.00
CA SER A 333 -17.61 -5.42 -11.42
C SER A 333 -17.21 -6.85 -11.85
N LEU A 334 -16.04 -7.03 -12.50
CA LEU A 334 -15.52 -8.31 -13.02
C LEU A 334 -14.75 -9.12 -11.97
N ASN A 335 -13.98 -8.50 -11.08
CA ASN A 335 -13.49 -9.13 -9.84
C ASN A 335 -14.66 -9.60 -8.98
N GLY A 336 -15.80 -8.91 -9.10
CA GLY A 336 -17.09 -9.45 -8.71
C GLY A 336 -17.33 -10.86 -9.23
N ARG A 337 -17.14 -11.09 -10.54
CA ARG A 337 -17.48 -12.35 -11.22
C ARG A 337 -16.42 -13.45 -11.09
N ASN A 338 -15.12 -13.12 -11.07
CA ASN A 338 -14.03 -14.10 -11.16
C ASN A 338 -13.31 -14.39 -9.83
N SER A 339 -13.22 -13.40 -8.94
CA SER A 339 -12.79 -13.61 -7.55
C SER A 339 -14.04 -13.97 -6.76
N SER A 340 -13.91 -14.60 -5.60
CA SER A 340 -15.02 -15.02 -4.74
C SER A 340 -15.92 -13.87 -4.18
N PHE A 341 -15.85 -12.68 -4.77
CA PHE A 341 -16.53 -11.44 -4.43
C PHE A 341 -18.04 -11.46 -4.72
N LEU A 342 -18.50 -12.03 -5.83
CA LEU A 342 -19.92 -12.36 -6.09
C LEU A 342 -20.20 -13.87 -5.98
N ALA A 343 -19.20 -14.74 -5.82
CA ALA A 343 -19.51 -16.12 -5.43
C ALA A 343 -20.20 -16.18 -4.04
N LEU A 344 -19.99 -15.15 -3.20
CA LEU A 344 -20.67 -14.93 -1.92
C LEU A 344 -21.87 -13.97 -1.97
N PHE A 345 -22.03 -13.23 -3.06
CA PHE A 345 -23.18 -12.36 -3.27
C PHE A 345 -23.97 -12.96 -4.41
N ASP A 346 -24.99 -13.77 -4.07
CA ASP A 346 -25.89 -14.39 -5.05
C ASP A 346 -26.10 -13.41 -6.20
N TYR A 347 -25.74 -13.82 -7.42
CA TYR A 347 -25.98 -13.08 -8.65
C TYR A 347 -27.39 -12.43 -8.66
N TYR A 348 -28.36 -13.13 -8.07
CA TYR A 348 -29.72 -12.69 -7.79
C TYR A 348 -29.86 -11.47 -6.87
N THR A 349 -29.02 -11.29 -5.85
CA THR A 349 -29.05 -10.13 -4.94
C THR A 349 -28.44 -8.89 -5.59
N PHE A 350 -27.39 -9.06 -6.42
CA PHE A 350 -26.85 -7.97 -7.23
C PHE A 350 -27.88 -7.52 -8.28
N ILE A 351 -28.46 -8.48 -9.01
CA ILE A 351 -29.56 -8.21 -9.95
C ILE A 351 -30.74 -7.58 -9.23
N ALA A 352 -31.22 -8.13 -8.12
CA ALA A 352 -32.37 -7.60 -7.39
C ALA A 352 -32.13 -6.16 -6.91
N ASN A 353 -30.91 -5.82 -6.49
CA ASN A 353 -30.56 -4.45 -6.13
C ASN A 353 -30.42 -3.53 -7.36
N ALA A 354 -29.90 -4.05 -8.48
CA ALA A 354 -29.87 -3.33 -9.76
C ALA A 354 -31.27 -3.02 -10.27
N THR A 355 -32.17 -4.02 -10.28
CA THR A 355 -33.58 -3.89 -10.65
C THR A 355 -34.30 -2.94 -9.71
N LYS A 356 -34.09 -3.02 -8.39
CA LYS A 356 -34.65 -2.05 -7.41
C LYS A 356 -34.17 -0.62 -7.63
N LYS A 357 -32.96 -0.43 -8.15
CA LYS A 357 -32.36 0.89 -8.43
C LYS A 357 -32.51 1.31 -9.90
N GLY A 358 -33.33 0.61 -10.68
CA GLY A 358 -33.66 0.98 -12.06
C GLY A 358 -32.56 0.70 -13.10
N LEU A 359 -31.57 -0.12 -12.77
CA LEU A 359 -30.62 -0.65 -13.76
C LEU A 359 -31.16 -1.96 -14.33
N ASN A 360 -31.44 -1.95 -15.64
CA ASN A 360 -31.57 -3.16 -16.43
C ASN A 360 -30.15 -3.64 -16.75
N LEU A 361 -29.72 -4.71 -16.08
CA LEU A 361 -28.45 -5.42 -16.32
C LEU A 361 -28.64 -6.57 -17.31
#